data_AF-A0A4U9W357-F1
#
_entry.id   AF-A0A4U9W357-F1
#
_cell.length_a   1.000
_cell.length_b   1.000
_cell.length_c   1.000
_cell.angle_alpha   90.00
_cell.angle_beta   90.00
_cell.angle_gamma   90.00
#
_symmetry.space_group_name_H-M   'P 1'
#
loop_
_entity.id
_entity.type
_entity.pdbx_description
1 polymer ?
#
loop_
_entity_poly.entity_id
_entity_poly.type
_entity_poly.pdbx_seq_one_letter_code
_entity_poly.pdbx_strand_id
1 'polypeptide(L)'
;MVWLAVYRLDFLKQHQLYFEPGLHHQDIPWTTEVMFNAQRVKYLSKPLYRQRVHDRSISNRRRTGQANVEYQRHYMKIVEMLVALNQRYSSKISICAAFHWQIAREALGICHSIRREPELQAQQQIAEDFYRRGIQRKMIDNMRGIKQTWHVMLWLHRLKQWHIDNATPLQASE
;
A
#
# COMPACT_ATOMS: atom_id res chain seq x y z
N MET A 1 -8.66 2.88 -9.44
CA MET A 1 -8.24 2.31 -10.74
C MET A 1 -8.70 0.86 -10.73
N VAL A 2 -9.24 0.33 -11.83
CA VAL A 2 -9.66 -1.09 -11.89
C VAL A 2 -8.68 -1.84 -12.76
N TRP A 3 -8.19 -2.96 -12.25
CA TRP A 3 -7.31 -3.85 -12.99
C TRP A 3 -8.09 -4.61 -14.08
N LEU A 4 -7.82 -4.29 -15.35
CA LEU A 4 -8.45 -4.91 -16.52
C LEU A 4 -7.43 -5.76 -17.28
N ALA A 5 -7.16 -6.97 -16.80
CA ALA A 5 -6.33 -7.94 -17.52
C ALA A 5 -7.11 -9.24 -17.78
N VAL A 6 -6.59 -10.03 -18.73
CA VAL A 6 -7.12 -11.34 -19.09
C VAL A 6 -6.20 -12.42 -18.53
N TYR A 7 -6.79 -13.39 -17.85
CA TYR A 7 -6.08 -14.48 -17.19
C TYR A 7 -6.59 -15.84 -17.67
N ARG A 8 -5.69 -16.83 -17.74
CA ARG A 8 -6.07 -18.22 -18.01
C ARG A 8 -6.69 -18.81 -16.73
N LEU A 9 -7.92 -19.31 -16.83
CA LEU A 9 -8.65 -19.83 -15.67
C LEU A 9 -7.94 -21.01 -14.99
N ASP A 10 -7.47 -22.00 -15.78
CA ASP A 10 -6.82 -23.20 -15.23
C ASP A 10 -5.52 -22.85 -14.51
N PHE A 11 -4.79 -21.84 -14.99
CA PHE A 11 -3.61 -21.30 -14.30
C PHE A 11 -3.97 -20.73 -12.92
N LEU A 12 -5.04 -19.92 -12.83
CA LEU A 12 -5.47 -19.37 -11.55
C LEU A 12 -5.87 -20.48 -10.56
N LYS A 13 -6.57 -21.51 -11.03
CA LYS A 13 -6.98 -22.67 -10.21
C LYS A 13 -5.78 -23.49 -9.74
N GLN A 14 -4.85 -23.80 -10.66
CA GLN A 14 -3.66 -24.60 -10.36
C GLN A 14 -2.79 -23.94 -9.28
N HIS A 15 -2.65 -22.61 -9.32
CA HIS A 15 -1.85 -21.85 -8.36
C HIS A 15 -2.67 -21.33 -7.16
N GLN A 16 -3.96 -21.68 -7.07
CA GLN A 16 -4.87 -21.25 -5.99
C GLN A 16 -4.90 -19.72 -5.78
N LEU A 17 -4.92 -18.96 -6.87
CA LEU A 17 -4.81 -17.50 -6.86
C LEU A 17 -6.19 -16.86 -6.66
N TYR A 18 -6.55 -16.57 -5.41
CA TYR A 18 -7.83 -15.95 -5.04
C TYR A 18 -7.64 -14.58 -4.39
N PHE A 19 -8.65 -13.73 -4.54
CA PHE A 19 -8.67 -12.46 -3.82
C PHE A 19 -8.85 -12.67 -2.32
N GLU A 20 -8.20 -11.80 -1.54
CA GLU A 20 -8.40 -11.72 -0.10
C GLU A 20 -9.77 -11.13 0.22
N PRO A 21 -10.70 -11.90 0.83
CA PRO A 21 -12.05 -11.42 1.09
C PRO A 21 -12.08 -10.16 1.96
N GLY A 22 -12.91 -9.19 1.56
CA GLY A 22 -13.10 -7.95 2.32
C GLY A 22 -11.94 -6.96 2.25
N LEU A 23 -10.89 -7.21 1.46
CA LEU A 23 -9.77 -6.27 1.31
C LEU A 23 -10.02 -5.28 0.17
N HIS A 24 -10.02 -3.98 0.50
CA HIS A 24 -9.95 -2.94 -0.54
C HIS A 24 -8.61 -2.99 -1.27
N HIS A 25 -8.62 -2.81 -2.59
CA HIS A 25 -7.44 -2.93 -3.46
C HIS A 25 -6.71 -4.28 -3.34
N GLN A 26 -7.48 -5.35 -3.12
CA GLN A 26 -7.02 -6.74 -3.16
C GLN A 26 -6.30 -7.12 -4.46
N ASP A 27 -6.52 -6.37 -5.54
CA ASP A 27 -5.83 -6.54 -6.82
C ASP A 27 -4.33 -6.27 -6.75
N ILE A 28 -3.86 -5.42 -5.84
CA ILE A 28 -2.42 -5.16 -5.66
C ILE A 28 -1.65 -6.43 -5.25
N PRO A 29 -1.90 -7.05 -4.07
CA PRO A 29 -1.19 -8.26 -3.68
C PRO A 29 -1.51 -9.45 -4.59
N TRP A 30 -2.77 -9.58 -5.03
CA TRP A 30 -3.17 -10.67 -5.91
C TRP A 30 -2.45 -10.64 -7.26
N THR A 31 -2.38 -9.47 -7.90
CA THR A 31 -1.68 -9.34 -9.20
C THR A 31 -0.18 -9.55 -9.04
N THR A 32 0.42 -9.05 -7.95
CA THR A 32 1.83 -9.35 -7.63
C THR A 32 2.06 -10.86 -7.57
N GLU A 33 1.22 -11.59 -6.84
CA GLU A 33 1.36 -13.04 -6.73
C GLU A 33 1.12 -13.76 -8.07
N VAL A 34 0.12 -13.32 -8.84
CA VAL A 34 -0.10 -13.80 -10.21
C VAL A 34 1.18 -13.67 -11.04
N MET A 35 1.83 -12.50 -11.00
CA MET A 35 3.07 -12.26 -11.75
C MET A 35 4.24 -13.14 -11.28
N PHE A 36 4.32 -13.49 -10.00
CA PHE A 36 5.34 -14.40 -9.47
C PHE A 36 5.20 -15.84 -9.97
N ASN A 37 3.98 -16.25 -10.33
CA ASN A 37 3.72 -17.59 -10.86
C ASN A 37 3.67 -17.62 -12.40
N ALA A 38 3.58 -16.45 -13.05
CA ALA A 38 3.43 -16.36 -14.49
C ALA A 38 4.74 -16.67 -15.23
N GLN A 39 4.71 -17.66 -16.12
CA GLN A 39 5.85 -17.96 -17.01
C GLN A 39 5.94 -17.02 -18.21
N ARG A 40 4.80 -16.49 -18.66
CA ARG A 40 4.70 -15.60 -19.82
C ARG A 40 3.63 -14.54 -19.58
N VAL A 41 3.95 -13.30 -19.90
CA VAL A 41 3.05 -12.15 -19.81
C VAL A 41 3.12 -11.40 -21.13
N LYS A 42 1.97 -10.96 -21.64
CA LYS A 42 1.88 -10.15 -22.87
C LYS A 42 1.21 -8.82 -22.56
N TYR A 43 1.87 -7.74 -22.91
CA TYR A 43 1.27 -6.42 -22.96
C TYR A 43 0.78 -6.13 -24.39
N LEU A 44 -0.43 -5.59 -24.52
CA LEU A 44 -1.00 -5.13 -25.79
C LEU A 44 -1.25 -3.62 -25.69
N SER A 45 -0.60 -2.84 -26.56
CA SER A 45 -0.82 -1.39 -26.65
C SER A 45 -2.17 -1.03 -27.28
N LYS A 46 -2.80 -1.97 -28.00
CA LYS A 46 -4.13 -1.79 -28.57
C LYS A 46 -5.20 -1.83 -27.47
N PRO A 47 -6.04 -0.79 -27.32
CA PRO A 47 -7.10 -0.80 -26.33
C PRO A 47 -8.18 -1.82 -26.73
N LEU A 48 -8.39 -2.83 -25.88
CA LEU A 48 -9.40 -3.87 -26.09
C LEU A 48 -10.67 -3.64 -25.26
N TYR A 49 -10.53 -3.01 -24.09
CA TYR A 49 -11.63 -2.71 -23.17
C TYR A 49 -11.54 -1.25 -22.72
N ARG A 50 -12.70 -0.63 -22.47
CA ARG A 50 -12.80 0.73 -21.92
C ARG A 50 -13.58 0.68 -20.62
N GLN A 51 -12.97 1.20 -19.54
CA GLN A 51 -13.67 1.34 -18.27
C GLN A 51 -14.65 2.52 -18.33
N ARG A 52 -15.88 2.31 -17.85
CA ARG A 52 -16.78 3.43 -17.57
C ARG A 52 -16.43 4.03 -16.22
N VAL A 53 -16.04 5.30 -16.22
CA VAL A 53 -15.83 6.09 -15.00
C VAL A 53 -17.11 6.88 -14.74
N HIS A 54 -17.57 6.86 -13.50
CA HIS A 54 -18.71 7.64 -13.06
C HIS A 54 -18.39 8.26 -11.69
N ASP A 55 -18.98 9.40 -11.38
CA ASP A 55 -18.61 10.19 -10.19
C ASP A 55 -18.98 9.47 -8.89
N ARG A 56 -19.97 8.58 -8.94
CA ARG A 56 -20.37 7.76 -7.79
C ARG A 56 -19.48 6.54 -7.56
N SER A 57 -18.49 6.30 -8.43
CA SER A 57 -17.55 5.18 -8.31
C SER A 57 -16.80 5.20 -6.97
N ILE A 58 -16.66 4.03 -6.35
CA ILE A 58 -15.96 3.86 -5.07
C ILE A 58 -14.52 4.42 -5.11
N SER A 59 -13.87 4.35 -6.28
CA SER A 59 -12.52 4.91 -6.49
C SER A 59 -12.46 6.43 -6.38
N ASN A 60 -13.55 7.15 -6.66
CA ASN A 60 -13.58 8.62 -6.74
C ASN A 60 -14.11 9.29 -5.46
N ARG A 61 -14.58 8.50 -4.49
CA ARG A 61 -15.07 9.04 -3.22
C ARG A 61 -13.91 9.50 -2.35
N ARG A 62 -13.96 10.78 -1.94
CA ARG A 62 -13.10 11.31 -0.90
C ARG A 62 -13.44 10.62 0.42
N ARG A 63 -12.41 10.30 1.20
CA ARG A 63 -12.53 9.72 2.54
C ARG A 63 -11.80 10.64 3.50
N THR A 64 -12.43 10.96 4.62
CA THR A 64 -11.87 11.68 5.76
C THR A 64 -12.38 11.00 7.03
N GLY A 65 -11.79 11.32 8.17
CA GLY A 65 -12.22 10.78 9.45
C GLY A 65 -12.11 9.25 9.50
N GLN A 66 -13.07 8.61 10.16
CA GLN A 66 -13.07 7.15 10.36
C GLN A 66 -13.05 6.37 9.03
N ALA A 67 -13.70 6.89 7.99
CA ALA A 67 -13.70 6.22 6.68
C ALA A 67 -12.29 6.18 6.05
N ASN A 68 -11.44 7.17 6.32
CA ASN A 68 -10.04 7.13 5.89
C ASN A 68 -9.22 6.20 6.78
N VAL A 69 -9.48 6.15 8.10
CA VAL A 69 -8.83 5.20 9.02
C VAL A 69 -8.99 3.76 8.51
N GLU A 70 -10.22 3.32 8.28
CA GLU A 70 -10.47 1.96 7.79
C GLU A 70 -9.81 1.72 6.42
N TYR A 71 -9.87 2.73 5.55
CA TYR A 71 -9.24 2.65 4.24
C TYR A 71 -7.71 2.51 4.31
N GLN A 72 -7.04 3.23 5.22
CA GLN A 72 -5.59 3.08 5.41
C GLN A 72 -5.21 1.75 6.05
N ARG A 73 -6.06 1.18 6.92
CA ARG A 73 -5.85 -0.19 7.45
C ARG A 73 -5.81 -1.25 6.36
N HIS A 74 -6.59 -1.09 5.29
CA HIS A 74 -6.48 -1.95 4.12
C HIS A 74 -5.11 -1.82 3.43
N TYR A 75 -4.59 -0.60 3.25
CA TYR A 75 -3.24 -0.40 2.69
C TYR A 75 -2.14 -0.96 3.60
N MET A 76 -2.28 -0.85 4.92
CA MET A 76 -1.34 -1.47 5.86
C MET A 76 -1.33 -3.00 5.70
N LYS A 77 -2.53 -3.62 5.59
CA LYS A 77 -2.66 -5.06 5.30
C LYS A 77 -2.04 -5.42 3.96
N ILE A 78 -2.19 -4.58 2.93
CA ILE A 78 -1.54 -4.79 1.61
C ILE A 78 -0.02 -4.79 1.77
N VAL A 79 0.57 -3.81 2.46
CA VAL A 79 2.02 -3.78 2.70
C VAL A 79 2.48 -5.06 3.41
N GLU A 80 1.73 -5.53 4.39
CA GLU A 80 2.00 -6.78 5.11
C GLU A 80 1.95 -7.99 4.20
N MET A 81 0.92 -8.10 3.35
CA MET A 81 0.81 -9.17 2.36
C MET A 81 1.95 -9.14 1.35
N LEU A 82 2.37 -7.97 0.87
CA LEU A 82 3.50 -7.86 -0.06
C LEU A 82 4.82 -8.28 0.61
N VAL A 83 5.03 -7.94 1.89
CA VAL A 83 6.19 -8.43 2.65
C VAL A 83 6.13 -9.95 2.84
N ALA A 84 4.96 -10.50 3.14
CA ALA A 84 4.78 -11.96 3.25
C ALA A 84 5.03 -12.67 1.92
N LEU A 85 4.58 -12.09 0.79
CA LEU A 85 4.88 -12.59 -0.55
C LEU A 85 6.39 -12.58 -0.82
N ASN A 86 7.09 -11.51 -0.43
CA ASN A 86 8.54 -11.41 -0.56
C ASN A 86 9.24 -12.59 0.12
N GLN A 87 8.88 -12.87 1.38
CA GLN A 87 9.45 -13.97 2.15
C GLN A 87 9.08 -15.35 1.57
N ARG A 88 7.81 -15.53 1.17
CA ARG A 88 7.32 -16.82 0.65
C ARG A 88 7.94 -17.19 -0.69
N TYR A 89 8.29 -16.20 -1.50
CA TYR A 89 8.81 -16.39 -2.85
C TYR A 89 10.32 -16.19 -2.99
N SER A 90 11.03 -15.71 -1.96
CA SER A 90 12.47 -15.42 -2.03
C SER A 90 13.35 -16.63 -2.35
N SER A 91 12.89 -17.84 -2.03
CA SER A 91 13.57 -19.10 -2.37
C SER A 91 13.09 -19.71 -3.69
N LYS A 92 12.02 -19.17 -4.31
CA LYS A 92 11.36 -19.75 -5.49
C LYS A 92 11.69 -18.99 -6.77
N ILE A 93 11.89 -17.69 -6.66
CA ILE A 93 12.18 -16.80 -7.80
C ILE A 93 13.27 -15.80 -7.41
N SER A 94 13.96 -15.27 -8.42
CA SER A 94 14.81 -14.09 -8.21
C SER A 94 13.93 -12.87 -8.03
N ILE A 95 13.86 -12.34 -6.81
CA ILE A 95 13.09 -11.14 -6.49
C ILE A 95 13.88 -9.91 -6.91
N CYS A 96 13.33 -9.14 -7.86
CA CYS A 96 13.98 -7.95 -8.37
C CYS A 96 13.75 -6.73 -7.46
N ALA A 97 14.63 -5.73 -7.59
CA ALA A 97 14.53 -4.48 -6.82
C ALA A 97 13.20 -3.74 -7.00
N ALA A 98 12.53 -3.91 -8.15
CA ALA A 98 11.23 -3.28 -8.42
C ALA A 98 10.14 -3.75 -7.44
N PHE A 99 10.22 -4.99 -6.95
CA PHE A 99 9.23 -5.48 -5.99
C PHE A 99 9.41 -4.86 -4.60
N HIS A 100 10.65 -4.76 -4.13
CA HIS A 100 10.95 -4.00 -2.92
C HIS A 100 10.52 -2.54 -3.04
N TRP A 101 10.75 -1.94 -4.22
CA TRP A 101 10.29 -0.59 -4.52
C TRP A 101 8.76 -0.46 -4.41
N GLN A 102 7.99 -1.44 -4.87
CA GLN A 102 6.53 -1.50 -4.72
C GLN A 102 6.13 -1.48 -3.23
N ILE A 103 6.71 -2.34 -2.40
CA ILE A 103 6.41 -2.40 -0.95
C ILE A 103 6.62 -1.04 -0.29
N ALA A 104 7.79 -0.43 -0.53
CA ALA A 104 8.11 0.88 0.05
C ALA A 104 7.20 2.00 -0.51
N ARG A 105 6.77 1.93 -1.77
CA ARG A 105 5.84 2.91 -2.35
C ARG A 105 4.45 2.84 -1.74
N GLU A 106 3.90 1.65 -1.58
CA GLU A 106 2.57 1.49 -0.96
C GLU A 106 2.59 1.99 0.49
N ALA A 107 3.67 1.72 1.24
CA ALA A 107 3.85 2.27 2.59
C ALA A 107 3.98 3.81 2.60
N LEU A 108 4.73 4.41 1.66
CA LEU A 108 4.83 5.87 1.52
C LEU A 108 3.47 6.51 1.22
N GLY A 109 2.59 5.84 0.48
CA GLY A 109 1.22 6.29 0.24
C GLY A 109 0.44 6.54 1.54
N ILE A 110 0.65 5.70 2.56
CA ILE A 110 0.04 5.83 3.87
C ILE A 110 0.57 7.09 4.59
N CYS A 111 1.89 7.33 4.55
CA CYS A 111 2.50 8.55 5.11
C CYS A 111 1.89 9.82 4.48
N HIS A 112 1.70 9.82 3.17
CA HIS A 112 1.03 10.90 2.46
C HIS A 112 -0.43 11.08 2.91
N SER A 113 -1.16 9.99 3.14
CA SER A 113 -2.53 10.06 3.64
C SER A 113 -2.60 10.62 5.05
N ILE A 114 -1.70 10.22 5.95
CA ILE A 114 -1.65 10.75 7.33
C ILE A 114 -1.58 12.28 7.27
N ARG A 115 -0.62 12.85 6.54
CA ARG A 115 -0.48 14.32 6.44
C ARG A 115 -1.69 15.03 5.84
N ARG A 116 -2.42 14.38 4.94
CA ARG A 116 -3.55 14.98 4.21
C ARG A 116 -4.87 14.83 4.94
N GLU A 117 -4.94 14.01 5.98
CA GLU A 117 -6.15 13.83 6.78
C GLU A 117 -6.48 15.11 7.55
N PRO A 118 -7.65 15.74 7.30
CA PRO A 118 -8.04 16.96 8.00
C PRO A 118 -8.48 16.73 9.45
N GLU A 119 -8.98 15.54 9.81
CA GLU A 119 -9.47 15.27 11.16
C GLU A 119 -8.34 14.74 12.05
N LEU A 120 -7.99 15.51 13.09
CA LEU A 120 -6.84 15.21 13.96
C LEU A 120 -6.93 13.82 14.61
N GLN A 121 -8.11 13.43 15.09
CA GLN A 121 -8.33 12.12 15.71
C GLN A 121 -8.06 10.97 14.73
N ALA A 122 -8.57 11.09 13.49
CA ALA A 122 -8.33 10.08 12.45
C ALA A 122 -6.87 10.07 12.01
N GLN A 123 -6.23 11.23 11.89
CA GLN A 123 -4.81 11.36 11.60
C GLN A 123 -3.95 10.63 12.65
N GLN A 124 -4.23 10.86 13.95
CA GLN A 124 -3.59 10.18 15.08
C GLN A 124 -3.79 8.67 15.03
N GLN A 125 -5.03 8.22 14.80
CA GLN A 125 -5.33 6.79 14.75
C GLN A 125 -4.60 6.08 13.60
N ILE A 126 -4.51 6.70 12.41
CA ILE A 126 -3.74 6.15 11.28
C ILE A 126 -2.25 6.09 11.63
N ALA A 127 -1.70 7.14 12.26
CA ALA A 127 -0.30 7.17 12.66
C ALA A 127 0.01 6.09 13.71
N GLU A 128 -0.81 5.94 14.74
CA GLU A 128 -0.67 4.89 15.74
C GLU A 128 -0.73 3.49 15.12
N ASP A 129 -1.72 3.22 14.27
CA ASP A 129 -1.83 1.93 13.58
C ASP A 129 -0.61 1.68 12.68
N PHE A 130 -0.08 2.71 12.01
CA PHE A 130 1.13 2.63 11.19
C PHE A 130 2.34 2.18 12.01
N TYR A 131 2.57 2.79 13.18
CA TYR A 131 3.70 2.42 14.05
C TYR A 131 3.49 1.07 14.74
N ARG A 132 2.28 0.81 15.25
CA ARG A 132 1.90 -0.42 15.93
C ARG A 132 2.06 -1.64 15.04
N ARG A 133 1.72 -1.52 13.75
CA ARG A 133 1.91 -2.57 12.75
C ARG A 133 3.32 -2.63 12.18
N GLY A 134 4.23 -1.76 12.59
CA GLY A 134 5.62 -1.77 12.14
C GLY A 134 5.78 -1.41 10.65
N ILE A 135 4.86 -0.65 10.07
CA ILE A 135 4.90 -0.29 8.64
C ILE A 135 6.14 0.56 8.32
N GLN A 136 6.60 1.40 9.25
CA GLN A 136 7.87 2.12 9.19
C GLN A 136 9.05 1.19 8.91
N ARG A 137 9.09 0.05 9.60
CA ARG A 137 10.21 -0.90 9.48
C ARG A 137 10.14 -1.62 8.15
N LYS A 138 8.95 -2.10 7.78
CA LYS A 138 8.68 -2.72 6.47
C LYS A 138 9.07 -1.78 5.32
N MET A 139 8.81 -0.48 5.45
CA MET A 139 9.20 0.53 4.47
C MET A 139 10.72 0.71 4.38
N ILE A 140 11.41 0.82 5.51
CA ILE A 140 12.89 0.95 5.56
C ILE A 140 13.57 -0.28 4.95
N ASP A 141 13.14 -1.49 5.32
CA ASP A 141 13.78 -2.73 4.87
C ASP A 141 13.64 -2.93 3.33
N ASN A 142 12.63 -2.31 2.72
CA ASN A 142 12.30 -2.45 1.31
C ASN A 142 12.67 -1.23 0.45
N MET A 143 13.25 -0.16 1.01
CA MET A 143 13.67 0.98 0.19
C MET A 143 14.81 0.59 -0.78
N ARG A 144 14.73 1.03 -2.03
CA ARG A 144 15.74 0.78 -3.07
C ARG A 144 16.05 2.07 -3.85
N GLY A 145 17.34 2.39 -3.93
CA GLY A 145 17.85 3.55 -4.66
C GLY A 145 17.74 4.88 -3.91
N ILE A 146 18.60 5.83 -4.28
CA ILE A 146 18.82 7.10 -3.55
C ILE A 146 17.52 7.90 -3.38
N LYS A 147 16.74 8.05 -4.46
CA LYS A 147 15.50 8.82 -4.45
C LYS A 147 14.46 8.26 -3.48
N GLN A 148 14.28 6.93 -3.46
CA GLN A 148 13.31 6.31 -2.57
C GLN A 148 13.79 6.38 -1.12
N THR A 149 15.08 6.14 -0.86
CA THR A 149 15.69 6.30 0.47
C THR A 149 15.45 7.71 1.01
N TRP A 150 15.71 8.75 0.21
CA TRP A 150 15.44 10.13 0.60
C TRP A 150 13.97 10.36 0.99
N HIS A 151 13.02 9.89 0.17
CA HIS A 151 11.60 10.04 0.48
C HIS A 151 11.20 9.31 1.76
N VAL A 152 11.66 8.07 1.95
CA VAL A 152 11.40 7.28 3.17
C VAL A 152 11.91 8.03 4.41
N MET A 153 13.17 8.49 4.38
CA MET A 153 13.75 9.21 5.51
C MET A 153 13.05 10.54 5.77
N LEU A 154 12.76 11.32 4.74
CA LEU A 154 12.04 12.60 4.85
C LEU A 154 10.67 12.42 5.51
N TRP A 155 9.92 11.40 5.11
CA TRP A 155 8.57 11.16 5.65
C TRP A 155 8.59 10.62 7.07
N LEU A 156 9.52 9.74 7.39
CA LEU A 156 9.71 9.28 8.78
C LEU A 156 10.12 10.42 9.70
N HIS A 157 11.00 11.31 9.23
CA HIS A 157 11.38 12.51 9.97
C HIS A 157 10.17 13.43 10.23
N ARG A 158 9.38 13.72 9.20
CA ARG A 158 8.17 14.56 9.33
C ARG A 158 7.13 13.96 10.28
N LEU A 159 6.88 12.65 10.19
CA LEU A 159 5.95 11.97 11.10
C LEU A 159 6.47 11.98 12.54
N LYS A 160 7.78 11.83 12.75
CA LYS A 160 8.40 11.91 14.08
C LYS A 160 8.30 13.31 14.67
N GLN A 161 8.62 14.36 13.90
CA GLN A 161 8.47 15.75 14.35
C GLN A 161 7.04 16.03 14.79
N TRP A 162 6.07 15.66 13.96
CA TRP A 162 4.66 15.80 14.30
C TRP A 162 4.29 15.04 15.58
N HIS A 163 4.78 13.81 15.76
CA HIS A 163 4.52 13.07 17.00
C HIS A 163 5.07 13.78 18.24
N ILE A 164 6.23 14.42 18.13
CA ILE A 164 6.83 15.21 19.22
C ILE A 164 6.01 16.48 19.49
N ASP A 165 5.63 17.19 18.43
CA ASP A 165 4.85 18.45 18.52
C ASP A 165 3.47 18.22 19.18
N ASN A 166 2.84 17.06 18.92
CA ASN A 166 1.54 16.71 19.50
C ASN A 166 1.63 15.98 20.85
N ALA A 167 2.80 15.45 21.22
CA ALA A 167 3.02 14.82 22.52
C ALA A 167 3.38 15.82 23.63
N THR A 168 3.61 17.09 23.28
CA THR A 168 3.86 18.17 24.23
C THR A 168 2.55 18.91 24.47
N PRO A 169 1.82 18.67 25.58
CA PRO A 169 0.69 19.53 25.92
C PRO A 169 1.25 20.91 26.24
N LEU A 170 0.56 21.97 25.82
CA LEU A 170 0.75 23.32 26.32
C LEU A 170 0.60 23.34 27.85
N GLN A 171 1.68 23.07 28.58
CA GLN A 171 1.88 23.57 29.93
C GLN A 171 2.50 24.97 29.79
N ALA A 172 1.67 25.93 29.41
CA ALA A 172 2.01 27.35 29.46
C ALA A 172 0.72 28.17 29.55
N SER A 173 0.07 28.06 30.71
CA SER A 173 -0.90 29.05 31.19
C SER A 173 -0.93 28.98 32.71
N GLU A 174 0.02 29.68 33.34
CA GLU A 174 -0.15 30.38 34.62
C GLU A 174 0.54 31.74 34.49
#